data_AF-A0A6M6I8B1-F1
#
_entry.id   AF-A0A6M6I8B1-F1
#
_cell.length_a   1.000
_cell.length_b   1.000
_cell.length_c   1.000
_cell.angle_alpha   90.00
_cell.angle_beta   90.00
_cell.angle_gamma   90.00
#
_symmetry.space_group_name_H-M   'P 1'
#
loop_
_entity.id
_entity.type
_entity.pdbx_description
1 polymer ?
#
loop_
_entity_poly.entity_id
_entity_poly.type
_entity_poly.pdbx_seq_one_letter_code
_entity_poly.pdbx_strand_id
1 'polypeptide(L)'
;MTGYASQLLPCAIGPAGARDRWLLQINAQSTLVLPEPGDKDAPSLTMPVGTEQLAAGWRRGNPPTLLQIEQAIEAIEDAVMPARARFPAALQLATRDPHVHALSALATRPGTAEAASTAAGDWLGIAAVEQLFNRLAARAGGRPASQDALPVDGASAARLLILRELLHHWGLPGVALVG
;
A
#
# COMPACT_ATOMS: atom_id res chain seq x y z
N MET A 1 1.78 -44.37 -10.23
CA MET A 1 3.06 -44.18 -9.53
C MET A 1 3.95 -43.39 -10.48
N THR A 2 4.56 -42.24 -10.20
CA THR A 2 4.53 -41.24 -9.14
C THR A 2 5.36 -40.10 -9.71
N GLY A 3 4.97 -38.84 -9.49
CA GLY A 3 5.93 -37.74 -9.49
C GLY A 3 5.62 -36.60 -10.46
N TYR A 4 5.11 -35.50 -9.91
CA TYR A 4 5.85 -34.24 -9.86
C TYR A 4 5.13 -33.34 -8.84
N ALA A 5 5.56 -33.42 -7.58
CA ALA A 5 5.18 -32.42 -6.58
C ALA A 5 6.13 -31.23 -6.77
N SER A 6 5.63 -30.18 -7.43
CA SER A 6 6.30 -28.89 -7.52
C SER A 6 6.32 -28.27 -6.12
N GLN A 7 7.42 -28.43 -5.40
CA GLN A 7 7.65 -27.72 -4.14
C GLN A 7 7.89 -26.25 -4.46
N LEU A 8 6.87 -25.42 -4.22
CA LEU A 8 7.02 -23.98 -4.11
C LEU A 8 7.93 -23.71 -2.91
N LEU A 9 9.12 -23.17 -3.18
CA LEU A 9 10.00 -22.64 -2.15
C LEU A 9 9.29 -21.45 -1.48
N PRO A 10 9.15 -21.42 -0.14
CA PRO A 10 8.73 -20.22 0.55
C PRO A 10 9.79 -19.13 0.33
N CYS A 11 9.34 -17.95 -0.09
CA CYS A 11 10.16 -16.75 -0.19
C CYS A 11 10.81 -16.51 1.17
N ALA A 12 12.10 -16.81 1.30
CA ALA A 12 12.85 -16.57 2.51
C ALA A 12 13.01 -15.05 2.68
N ILE A 13 12.17 -14.45 3.51
CA ILE A 13 12.41 -13.12 4.05
C ILE A 13 13.59 -13.25 5.01
N GLY A 14 14.80 -13.10 4.51
CA GLY A 14 15.99 -12.97 5.33
C GLY A 14 15.90 -11.70 6.20
N PRO A 15 16.53 -11.68 7.39
CA PRO A 15 16.58 -10.47 8.19
C PRO A 15 17.51 -9.47 7.49
N ALA A 16 16.94 -8.63 6.62
CA ALA A 16 17.68 -7.53 6.02
C ALA A 16 18.13 -6.58 7.12
N GLY A 17 19.43 -6.31 7.17
CA GLY A 17 20.03 -5.42 8.15
C GLY A 17 19.36 -4.03 8.12
N ALA A 18 19.23 -3.44 9.30
CA ALA A 18 18.51 -2.18 9.58
C ALA A 18 18.99 -0.91 8.81
N ARG A 19 19.86 -1.03 7.81
CA ARG A 19 20.46 0.11 7.09
C ARG A 19 19.65 0.59 5.88
N ASP A 20 18.77 -0.25 5.35
CA ASP A 20 17.99 0.06 4.15
C ASP A 20 16.48 0.07 4.44
N ARG A 21 16.08 0.59 5.60
CA ARG A 21 14.68 0.73 5.98
C ARG A 21 14.28 2.19 6.16
N TRP A 22 13.16 2.55 5.55
CA TRP A 22 12.57 3.89 5.61
C TRP A 22 11.14 3.82 6.13
N LEU A 23 10.77 4.82 6.93
CA LEU A 23 9.43 4.98 7.48
C LEU A 23 8.55 5.76 6.50
N LEU A 24 7.48 5.12 6.05
CA LEU A 24 6.40 5.70 5.27
C LEU A 24 5.33 6.31 6.19
N GLN A 25 4.99 7.58 5.95
CA GLN A 25 3.88 8.28 6.59
C GLN A 25 2.95 8.87 5.53
N ILE A 26 1.69 8.43 5.50
CA ILE A 26 0.67 8.94 4.59
C ILE A 26 -0.22 9.92 5.37
N ASN A 27 0.07 11.21 5.25
CA ASN A 27 -0.63 12.26 5.99
C ASN A 27 -1.77 12.85 5.15
N ALA A 28 -2.54 13.77 5.77
CA ALA A 28 -3.65 14.45 5.12
C ALA A 28 -3.22 15.19 3.83
N GLN A 29 -2.09 15.90 3.87
CA GLN A 29 -1.68 16.81 2.78
C GLN A 29 -0.40 16.41 2.06
N SER A 30 0.30 15.37 2.53
CA SER A 30 1.54 14.89 1.91
C SER A 30 1.86 13.48 2.35
N THR A 31 2.72 12.82 1.58
CA THR A 31 3.27 11.52 1.92
C THR A 31 4.76 11.69 2.14
N LEU A 32 5.26 11.19 3.27
CA LEU A 32 6.64 11.31 3.68
C LEU A 32 7.32 9.94 3.66
N VAL A 33 8.57 9.91 3.23
CA VAL A 33 9.48 8.77 3.38
C VAL A 33 10.69 9.28 4.16
N LEU A 34 10.84 8.79 5.37
CA LEU A 34 11.82 9.24 6.34
C LEU A 34 12.84 8.12 6.60
N PRO A 35 14.12 8.42 6.86
CA PRO A 35 15.03 7.39 7.36
C PRO A 35 14.57 6.87 8.73
N GLU A 36 14.83 5.59 9.02
CA GLU A 36 14.63 5.10 10.39
C GLU A 36 15.56 5.83 11.38
N PRO A 37 15.14 5.98 12.66
CA PRO A 37 15.95 6.64 13.67
C PRO A 37 17.33 5.97 13.80
N GLY A 38 18.39 6.70 13.45
CA GLY A 38 19.77 6.21 13.50
C GLY A 38 20.63 6.67 12.33
N ASP A 39 20.01 6.97 11.19
CA ASP A 39 20.68 7.56 10.03
C ASP A 39 20.30 9.04 9.90
N LYS A 40 21.08 9.91 10.55
CA LYS A 40 20.83 11.36 10.60
C LYS A 40 21.15 12.08 9.29
N ASP A 41 21.93 11.45 8.42
CA ASP A 41 22.42 12.04 7.18
C ASP A 41 21.60 11.57 5.97
N ALA A 42 20.80 10.51 6.11
CA ALA A 42 19.89 10.06 5.08
C ALA A 42 18.79 11.11 4.78
N PRO A 43 18.58 11.49 3.51
CA PRO A 43 17.61 12.50 3.14
C PRO A 43 16.18 11.98 3.34
N SER A 44 15.32 12.83 3.91
CA SER A 44 13.86 12.62 3.86
C SER A 44 13.31 13.05 2.50
N LEU A 45 12.18 12.44 2.13
CA LEU A 45 11.40 12.82 0.96
C LEU A 45 9.98 13.21 1.37
N THR A 46 9.50 14.31 0.79
CA THR A 46 8.10 14.72 0.82
C THR A 46 7.52 14.65 -0.59
N MET A 47 6.43 13.93 -0.76
CA MET A 47 5.62 13.89 -1.98
C MET A 47 4.34 14.70 -1.76
N PRO A 48 3.94 15.58 -2.71
CA PRO A 48 2.80 16.48 -2.56
C PRO A 48 1.47 15.77 -2.85
N VAL A 49 1.28 14.58 -2.27
CA VAL A 49 0.06 13.77 -2.32
C VAL A 49 -0.31 13.30 -0.93
N GLY A 50 -1.49 13.67 -0.45
CA GLY A 50 -2.04 13.26 0.85
C GLY A 50 -3.50 12.85 0.75
N THR A 51 -4.01 12.20 1.80
CA THR A 51 -5.35 11.61 1.79
C THR A 51 -6.46 12.64 1.60
N GLU A 52 -6.39 13.79 2.28
CA GLU A 52 -7.39 14.85 2.16
C GLU A 52 -7.20 15.65 0.88
N GLN A 53 -5.96 15.90 0.48
CA GLN A 53 -5.64 16.58 -0.77
C GLN A 53 -6.26 15.88 -1.99
N LEU A 54 -6.16 14.54 -2.04
CA LEU A 54 -6.79 13.73 -3.09
C LEU A 54 -8.32 13.66 -2.92
N ALA A 55 -8.79 13.40 -1.68
CA ALA A 55 -10.21 13.28 -1.40
C ALA A 55 -11.01 14.58 -1.58
N ALA A 56 -10.36 15.75 -1.54
CA ALA A 56 -11.00 17.05 -1.73
C ALA A 56 -11.68 17.20 -3.11
N GLY A 57 -11.23 16.42 -4.10
CA GLY A 57 -11.84 16.33 -5.44
C GLY A 57 -13.09 15.44 -5.50
N TRP A 58 -13.35 14.62 -4.47
CA TRP A 58 -14.39 13.58 -4.49
C TRP A 58 -15.72 14.02 -3.87
N ARG A 59 -15.97 15.33 -3.84
CA ARG A 59 -17.11 15.93 -3.12
C ARG A 59 -18.42 15.27 -3.57
N ARG A 60 -19.04 14.51 -2.65
CA ARG A 60 -20.32 13.77 -2.73
C ARG A 60 -20.28 12.31 -3.22
N GLY A 61 -19.12 11.70 -3.44
CA GLY A 61 -19.00 10.28 -3.82
C GLY A 61 -18.24 9.44 -2.80
N ASN A 62 -18.94 8.60 -2.04
CA ASN A 62 -18.35 7.50 -1.26
C ASN A 62 -19.08 6.20 -1.66
N PRO A 63 -18.45 5.30 -2.44
CA PRO A 63 -17.05 5.33 -2.92
C PRO A 63 -16.76 6.44 -3.94
N PRO A 64 -15.47 6.80 -4.17
CA PRO A 64 -15.10 7.59 -5.34
C PRO A 64 -15.52 6.85 -6.62
N THR A 65 -15.89 7.61 -7.65
CA THR A 65 -16.21 7.05 -8.98
C THR A 65 -14.96 6.49 -9.65
N LEU A 66 -15.13 5.62 -10.65
CA LEU A 66 -14.00 5.08 -11.42
C LEU A 66 -13.12 6.18 -12.03
N LEU A 67 -13.74 7.21 -12.63
CA LEU A 67 -13.02 8.37 -13.18
C LEU A 67 -12.21 9.11 -12.11
N GLN A 68 -12.75 9.27 -10.90
CA GLN A 68 -12.04 9.90 -9.79
C GLN A 68 -10.87 9.06 -9.28
N ILE A 69 -10.99 7.73 -9.33
CA ILE A 69 -9.88 6.80 -9.02
C ILE A 69 -8.78 6.96 -10.07
N GLU A 70 -9.13 6.96 -11.36
CA GLU A 70 -8.16 7.13 -12.46
C GLU A 70 -7.40 8.46 -12.34
N GLN A 71 -8.11 9.57 -12.12
CA GLN A 71 -7.49 10.90 -11.91
C GLN A 71 -6.58 10.95 -10.68
N ALA A 72 -6.96 10.25 -9.61
CA ALA A 72 -6.14 10.18 -8.41
C ALA A 72 -4.88 9.34 -8.65
N ILE A 73 -4.97 8.24 -9.39
CA ILE A 73 -3.82 7.43 -9.79
C ILE A 73 -2.84 8.29 -10.59
N GLU A 74 -3.30 9.01 -11.62
CA GLU A 74 -2.45 9.90 -12.44
C GLU A 74 -1.69 10.92 -11.56
N ALA A 75 -2.39 11.60 -10.66
CA ALA A 75 -1.77 12.56 -9.74
C ALA A 75 -0.77 11.92 -8.75
N ILE A 76 -1.03 10.68 -8.32
CA ILE A 76 -0.12 9.93 -7.46
C ILE A 76 1.12 9.50 -8.24
N GLU A 77 0.95 8.97 -9.45
CA GLU A 77 2.04 8.51 -10.32
C GLU A 77 3.03 9.64 -10.63
N ASP A 78 2.53 10.83 -10.96
CA ASP A 78 3.34 12.04 -11.17
C ASP A 78 4.22 12.38 -9.97
N ALA A 79 3.75 12.12 -8.75
CA ALA A 79 4.51 12.36 -7.52
C ALA A 79 5.45 11.20 -7.16
N VAL A 80 5.02 9.97 -7.37
CA VAL A 80 5.67 8.73 -6.90
C VAL A 80 6.76 8.26 -7.84
N MET A 81 6.53 8.24 -9.15
CA MET A 81 7.49 7.70 -10.12
C MET A 81 8.85 8.42 -10.10
N PRO A 82 8.93 9.78 -10.19
CA PRO A 82 10.22 10.46 -10.16
C PRO A 82 10.91 10.35 -8.79
N ALA A 83 10.14 10.18 -7.71
CA ALA A 83 10.68 10.04 -6.37
C ALA A 83 11.55 8.78 -6.18
N ARG A 84 11.30 7.70 -6.93
CA ARG A 84 12.06 6.44 -6.82
C ARG A 84 13.56 6.63 -7.00
N ALA A 85 13.96 7.57 -7.86
CA ALA A 85 15.36 7.84 -8.18
C ALA A 85 16.17 8.40 -7.00
N ARG A 86 15.50 8.85 -5.92
CA ARG A 86 16.15 9.41 -4.72
C ARG A 86 16.57 8.34 -3.71
N PHE A 87 16.21 7.07 -3.93
CA PHE A 87 16.48 5.97 -3.03
C PHE A 87 17.41 4.93 -3.65
N PRO A 88 18.18 4.20 -2.84
CA PRO A 88 19.00 3.09 -3.31
C PRO A 88 18.16 2.00 -4.00
N ALA A 89 18.83 1.11 -4.73
CA ALA A 89 18.18 -0.03 -5.39
C ALA A 89 17.53 -0.97 -4.35
N ALA A 90 18.25 -1.27 -3.27
CA ALA A 90 17.72 -1.98 -2.11
C ALA A 90 17.02 -0.97 -1.19
N LEU A 91 15.68 -1.07 -1.13
CA LEU A 91 14.82 -0.19 -0.34
C LEU A 91 13.77 -1.05 0.36
N GLN A 92 13.60 -0.88 1.67
CA GLN A 92 12.48 -1.44 2.42
C GLN A 92 11.66 -0.33 3.05
N LEU A 93 10.34 -0.45 2.96
CA LEU A 93 9.42 0.45 3.65
C LEU A 93 8.86 -0.21 4.90
N ALA A 94 8.74 0.59 5.95
CA ALA A 94 7.98 0.29 7.13
C ALA A 94 6.96 1.40 7.39
N THR A 95 5.88 1.11 8.09
CA THR A 95 4.90 2.13 8.48
C THR A 95 4.34 1.86 9.87
N ARG A 96 4.08 2.96 10.57
CA ARG A 96 3.34 3.02 11.85
C ARG A 96 1.90 3.48 11.66
N ASP A 97 1.46 3.73 10.42
CA ASP A 97 0.12 4.26 10.16
C ASP A 97 -0.94 3.20 10.54
N PRO A 98 -1.75 3.43 11.60
CA PRO A 98 -2.73 2.46 12.05
C PRO A 98 -3.79 2.15 10.98
N HIS A 99 -4.02 3.07 10.04
CA HIS A 99 -4.93 2.81 8.93
C HIS A 99 -4.33 1.85 7.91
N VAL A 100 -3.01 1.85 7.70
CA VAL A 100 -2.33 0.85 6.87
C VAL A 100 -2.30 -0.52 7.57
N HIS A 101 -2.12 -0.54 8.90
CA HIS A 101 -2.27 -1.76 9.70
C HIS A 101 -3.67 -2.37 9.53
N ALA A 102 -4.72 -1.54 9.54
CA ALA A 102 -6.09 -2.00 9.31
C ALA A 102 -6.32 -2.61 7.91
N LEU A 103 -5.59 -2.18 6.88
CA LEU A 103 -5.65 -2.79 5.54
C LEU A 103 -5.18 -4.25 5.56
N SER A 104 -4.18 -4.58 6.39
CA SER A 104 -3.70 -5.97 6.57
C SER A 104 -4.83 -6.89 7.05
N ALA A 105 -5.57 -6.46 8.07
CA ALA A 105 -6.72 -7.22 8.56
C ALA A 105 -7.83 -7.38 7.50
N LEU A 106 -8.05 -6.35 6.68
CA LEU A 106 -9.05 -6.37 5.60
C LEU A 106 -8.64 -7.26 4.43
N ALA A 107 -7.34 -7.43 4.17
CA ALA A 107 -6.83 -8.29 3.11
C ALA A 107 -6.94 -9.79 3.48
N THR A 108 -6.84 -10.10 4.77
CA THR A 108 -6.97 -11.47 5.30
C THR A 108 -8.43 -11.93 5.26
N ARG A 109 -8.87 -12.48 4.12
CA ARG A 109 -10.19 -13.15 4.06
C ARG A 109 -10.12 -14.54 4.71
N PRO A 110 -11.08 -14.91 5.55
CA PRO A 110 -11.23 -16.30 5.99
C PRO A 110 -11.44 -17.23 4.79
N GLY A 111 -10.65 -18.32 4.72
CA GLY A 111 -10.91 -19.44 3.79
C GLY A 111 -10.15 -19.45 2.45
N THR A 112 -9.20 -18.54 2.22
CA THR A 112 -8.31 -18.61 1.04
C THR A 112 -6.84 -18.73 1.45
N ALA A 113 -6.18 -19.81 1.04
CA ALA A 113 -4.79 -20.12 1.41
C ALA A 113 -3.77 -19.06 0.98
N GLU A 114 -4.03 -18.32 -0.10
CA GLU A 114 -3.19 -17.20 -0.57
C GLU A 114 -3.16 -16.02 0.41
N ALA A 115 -4.22 -15.78 1.18
CA ALA A 115 -4.31 -14.65 2.10
C ALA A 115 -3.33 -14.75 3.27
N ALA A 116 -2.93 -15.98 3.65
CA ALA A 116 -2.03 -16.22 4.77
C ALA A 116 -0.55 -15.89 4.47
N SER A 117 -0.18 -15.76 3.19
CA SER A 117 1.22 -15.52 2.77
C SER A 117 1.51 -14.07 2.38
N THR A 118 0.48 -13.23 2.22
CA THR A 118 0.61 -11.86 1.69
C THR A 118 0.34 -10.78 2.74
N ALA A 119 -0.42 -11.08 3.80
CA ALA A 119 -0.67 -10.20 4.93
C ALA A 119 -0.51 -11.00 6.22
N ALA A 120 0.71 -11.06 6.75
CA ALA A 120 1.05 -11.85 7.93
C ALA A 120 1.58 -10.93 9.01
N GLY A 121 0.82 -10.78 10.10
CA GLY A 121 1.17 -10.01 11.32
C GLY A 121 1.76 -8.63 11.04
N ASP A 122 3.07 -8.59 10.86
CA ASP A 122 3.90 -7.40 10.72
C ASP A 122 4.24 -7.06 9.26
N TRP A 123 3.52 -7.60 8.27
CA TRP A 123 3.77 -7.37 6.84
C TRP A 123 2.49 -7.25 6.03
N LEU A 124 2.44 -6.26 5.14
CA LEU A 124 1.41 -6.07 4.12
C LEU A 124 2.04 -6.09 2.72
N GLY A 125 1.86 -7.19 1.99
CA GLY A 125 2.39 -7.42 0.66
C GLY A 125 1.61 -6.72 -0.45
N ILE A 126 2.28 -6.43 -1.56
CA ILE A 126 1.68 -5.76 -2.73
C ILE A 126 0.46 -6.51 -3.28
N ALA A 127 0.51 -7.85 -3.34
CA ALA A 127 -0.63 -8.65 -3.82
C ALA A 127 -1.89 -8.45 -2.94
N ALA A 128 -1.73 -8.29 -1.62
CA ALA A 128 -2.83 -7.98 -0.73
C ALA A 128 -3.37 -6.56 -0.97
N VAL A 129 -2.49 -5.59 -1.20
CA VAL A 129 -2.87 -4.21 -1.56
C VAL A 129 -3.62 -4.17 -2.90
N GLU A 130 -3.18 -4.92 -3.91
CA GLU A 130 -3.85 -5.04 -5.20
C GLU A 130 -5.24 -5.70 -5.10
N GLN A 131 -5.39 -6.71 -4.24
CA GLN A 131 -6.70 -7.30 -3.94
C GLN A 131 -7.66 -6.28 -3.31
N LEU A 132 -7.18 -5.44 -2.39
CA LEU A 132 -7.97 -4.35 -1.80
C LEU A 132 -8.32 -3.29 -2.84
N PHE A 133 -7.41 -2.97 -3.75
CA PHE A 133 -7.68 -2.06 -4.86
C PHE A 133 -8.77 -2.60 -5.79
N ASN A 134 -8.71 -3.87 -6.17
CA ASN A 134 -9.74 -4.50 -7.00
C ASN A 134 -11.13 -4.45 -6.35
N ARG A 135 -11.17 -4.59 -5.01
CA ARG A 135 -12.40 -4.41 -4.22
C ARG A 135 -12.90 -2.97 -4.26
N LEU A 136 -12.01 -1.97 -4.10
CA LEU A 136 -12.37 -0.55 -4.25
C LEU A 136 -12.93 -0.26 -5.64
N ALA A 137 -12.27 -0.73 -6.71
CA ALA A 137 -12.73 -0.57 -8.09
C ALA A 137 -14.12 -1.22 -8.32
N ALA A 138 -14.34 -2.43 -7.80
CA ALA A 138 -15.64 -3.08 -7.87
C ALA A 138 -16.74 -2.28 -7.15
N ARG A 139 -16.41 -1.64 -6.01
CA ARG A 139 -17.33 -0.76 -5.27
C ARG A 139 -17.64 0.51 -6.06
N ALA A 140 -16.63 1.15 -6.66
CA ALA A 140 -16.80 2.29 -7.56
C ALA A 140 -17.65 1.96 -8.80
N GLY A 141 -17.59 0.70 -9.28
CA GLY A 141 -18.43 0.17 -10.35
C GLY A 141 -19.85 -0.24 -9.94
N GLY A 142 -20.27 0.00 -8.69
CA GLY A 142 -21.64 -0.23 -8.23
C GLY A 142 -21.90 -1.50 -7.42
N ARG A 143 -20.86 -2.26 -7.03
CA ARG A 143 -21.04 -3.43 -6.15
C ARG A 143 -21.65 -3.00 -4.79
N PRO A 144 -22.68 -3.69 -4.27
CA PRO A 144 -23.33 -3.31 -3.00
C PRO A 144 -22.40 -3.37 -1.77
N ALA A 145 -22.64 -2.49 -0.79
CA ALA A 145 -21.82 -2.37 0.43
C ALA A 145 -21.95 -3.58 1.37
N SER A 146 -23.13 -4.20 1.37
CA SER A 146 -23.40 -5.40 2.16
C SER A 146 -22.56 -6.61 1.77
N GLN A 147 -21.86 -6.56 0.64
CA GLN A 147 -21.02 -7.64 0.12
C GLN A 147 -19.52 -7.40 0.32
N ASP A 148 -19.12 -6.20 0.77
CA ASP A 148 -17.71 -5.85 0.97
C ASP A 148 -17.56 -4.74 2.03
N ALA A 149 -16.95 -5.10 3.15
CA ALA A 149 -16.72 -4.20 4.29
C ALA A 149 -15.52 -3.26 4.11
N LEU A 150 -14.92 -3.19 2.92
CA LEU A 150 -13.83 -2.26 2.65
C LEU A 150 -14.29 -0.80 2.92
N PRO A 151 -13.57 -0.04 3.77
CA PRO A 151 -13.81 1.39 3.91
C PRO A 151 -13.57 2.10 2.58
N VAL A 152 -14.59 2.84 2.11
CA VAL A 152 -14.55 3.56 0.83
C VAL A 152 -14.78 5.06 1.01
N ASP A 153 -14.64 5.57 2.23
CA ASP A 153 -14.54 7.01 2.43
C ASP A 153 -13.29 7.55 1.73
N GLY A 154 -13.31 8.84 1.41
CA GLY A 154 -12.24 9.43 0.63
C GLY A 154 -10.84 9.30 1.24
N ALA A 155 -10.69 9.41 2.56
CA ALA A 155 -9.37 9.28 3.18
C ALA A 155 -8.85 7.85 3.10
N SER A 156 -9.72 6.85 3.34
CA SER A 156 -9.37 5.43 3.22
C SER A 156 -9.01 5.03 1.78
N ALA A 157 -9.83 5.44 0.80
CA ALA A 157 -9.57 5.15 -0.61
C ALA A 157 -8.29 5.84 -1.10
N ALA A 158 -8.06 7.10 -0.76
CA ALA A 158 -6.83 7.81 -1.11
C ALA A 158 -5.58 7.15 -0.51
N ARG A 159 -5.63 6.71 0.75
CA ARG A 159 -4.53 6.00 1.40
C ARG A 159 -4.20 4.68 0.70
N LEU A 160 -5.22 3.91 0.33
CA LEU A 160 -5.05 2.66 -0.41
C LEU A 160 -4.40 2.91 -1.78
N LEU A 161 -4.85 3.94 -2.52
CA LEU A 161 -4.28 4.29 -3.82
C LEU A 161 -2.82 4.75 -3.68
N ILE A 162 -2.51 5.65 -2.75
CA ILE A 162 -1.13 6.10 -2.48
C ILE A 162 -0.22 4.91 -2.19
N LEU A 163 -0.65 4.01 -1.30
CA LEU A 163 0.13 2.83 -0.94
C LEU A 163 0.34 1.90 -2.15
N ARG A 164 -0.72 1.65 -2.94
CA ARG A 164 -0.64 0.81 -4.14
C ARG A 164 0.37 1.36 -5.13
N GLU A 165 0.18 2.61 -5.57
CA GLU A 165 1.04 3.20 -6.61
C GLU A 165 2.48 3.26 -6.14
N LEU A 166 2.72 3.62 -4.87
CA LEU A 166 4.05 3.66 -4.31
C LEU A 166 4.73 2.30 -4.37
N LEU A 167 4.09 1.26 -3.84
CA LEU A 167 4.67 -0.09 -3.85
C LEU A 167 4.86 -0.62 -5.28
N HIS A 168 3.86 -0.43 -6.15
CA HIS A 168 3.87 -0.92 -7.52
C HIS A 168 4.97 -0.25 -8.35
N HIS A 169 5.02 1.09 -8.39
CA HIS A 169 5.99 1.82 -9.21
C HIS A 169 7.41 1.77 -8.67
N TRP A 170 7.58 1.58 -7.35
CA TRP A 170 8.92 1.41 -6.77
C TRP A 170 9.43 -0.03 -6.83
N GLY A 171 8.61 -0.97 -7.31
CA GLY A 171 8.95 -2.39 -7.41
C GLY A 171 9.11 -3.06 -6.04
N LEU A 172 8.37 -2.59 -5.03
CA LEU A 172 8.49 -3.07 -3.67
C LEU A 172 7.50 -4.23 -3.42
N PRO A 173 7.94 -5.30 -2.74
CA PRO A 173 7.09 -6.47 -2.48
C PRO A 173 6.00 -6.20 -1.43
N GLY A 174 6.08 -5.08 -0.71
CA GLY A 174 5.16 -4.73 0.37
C GLY A 174 5.77 -3.71 1.35
N VAL A 175 5.09 -3.56 2.48
CA VAL A 175 5.47 -2.67 3.57
C VAL A 175 5.43 -3.42 4.91
N ALA A 176 6.45 -3.22 5.74
CA ALA A 176 6.48 -3.73 7.10
C ALA A 176 5.55 -2.90 8.00
N LEU A 177 4.78 -3.57 8.85
CA LEU A 177 3.89 -2.96 9.82
C LEU A 177 4.63 -2.95 11.16
N VAL A 178 5.07 -1.76 11.60
CA VAL A 178 5.87 -1.61 12.84
C VAL A 178 5.08 -0.82 13.88
N GLY A 179 5.35 -1.10 15.15
CA GLY A 179 4.78 -0.41 16.31
C GLY A 179 5.38 0.97 16.57
#